data_AF-A0A0P7M3G9-F1
#
_entry.id   AF-A0A0P7M3G9-F1
#
_cell.length_a   1.000
_cell.length_b   1.000
_cell.length_c   1.000
_cell.angle_alpha   90.00
_cell.angle_beta   90.00
_cell.angle_gamma   90.00
#
_symmetry.space_group_name_H-M   'P 1'
#
loop_
_entity.id
_entity.type
_entity.pdbx_description
1 polymer ?
#
loop_
_entity_poly.entity_id
_entity_poly.type
_entity_poly.pdbx_seq_one_letter_code
_entity_poly.pdbx_strand_id
1 'polypeptide(L)' 'MIYQLDKQDYYDVNKLLNTDQKNSLTINRGSIYVDHPDKPTTALVDETGIISFFIGDATNQTFHDDLPWLEAFSK' A
#
# COMPACT_ATOMS: atom_id res chain seq x y z
N MET A 1 6.42 9.44 6.54
CA MET A 1 6.94 9.58 5.17
C MET A 1 6.56 8.33 4.41
N ILE A 2 6.07 8.44 3.18
CA ILE A 2 5.57 7.28 2.41
C ILE A 2 6.60 6.87 1.35
N TYR A 3 6.78 5.56 1.16
CA TYR A 3 7.73 4.98 0.22
C TYR A 3 6.99 4.15 -0.81
N GLN A 4 7.26 4.37 -2.10
CA GLN A 4 6.83 3.47 -3.15
C GLN A 4 7.74 2.24 -3.16
N LEU A 5 7.15 1.05 -3.07
CA LEU A 5 7.89 -0.21 -3.18
C LEU A 5 8.21 -0.53 -4.64
N ASP A 6 9.37 -1.16 -4.85
CA ASP A 6 9.69 -1.82 -6.10
C ASP A 6 8.89 -3.12 -6.23
N LYS A 7 8.53 -3.48 -7.47
CA LYS A 7 7.70 -4.66 -7.76
C LYS A 7 8.28 -5.97 -7.22
N GLN A 8 9.60 -6.06 -7.14
CA GLN A 8 10.31 -7.22 -6.59
C GLN A 8 10.05 -7.42 -5.09
N ASP A 9 9.68 -6.36 -4.37
CA ASP A 9 9.48 -6.34 -2.91
C ASP A 9 8.00 -6.39 -2.53
N TYR A 10 7.09 -6.56 -3.49
CA TYR A 10 5.64 -6.63 -3.23
C TYR A 10 5.24 -7.82 -2.35
N TYR A 11 6.08 -8.87 -2.30
CA TYR A 11 5.83 -10.01 -1.43
C TYR A 11 5.90 -9.64 0.05
N ASP A 12 6.64 -8.59 0.43
CA ASP A 12 6.77 -8.16 1.82
C ASP A 12 5.48 -7.61 2.42
N VAL A 13 4.53 -7.23 1.56
CA VAL A 13 3.25 -6.65 1.94
C VAL A 13 2.18 -7.73 2.13
N ASN A 14 2.41 -8.95 1.62
CA ASN A 14 1.50 -10.09 1.80
C ASN A 14 1.26 -10.46 3.27
N LYS A 15 2.20 -10.12 4.15
CA LYS A 15 2.07 -10.33 5.61
C LYS A 15 1.03 -9.41 6.24
N LEU A 16 0.70 -8.29 5.59
CA LEU A 16 -0.30 -7.33 6.06
C LEU A 16 -1.73 -7.71 5.67
N LEU A 17 -1.88 -8.64 4.72
CA LEU A 17 -3.18 -9.10 4.27
C LEU A 17 -3.81 -10.03 5.30
N ASN A 18 -5.09 -9.79 5.59
CA ASN A 18 -5.92 -10.77 6.28
C ASN A 18 -6.38 -11.88 5.32
N THR A 19 -6.95 -12.96 5.86
CA THR A 19 -7.27 -14.18 5.09
C THR A 19 -8.20 -13.93 3.91
N ASP A 20 -9.17 -13.03 4.08
CA ASP A 20 -10.13 -12.67 3.03
C ASP A 20 -9.46 -11.86 1.90
N GLN A 21 -8.53 -10.96 2.27
CA GLN A 21 -7.72 -10.19 1.32
C GLN A 21 -6.76 -11.06 0.51
N LYS A 22 -6.14 -12.08 1.12
CA LYS A 22 -5.20 -12.98 0.43
C LYS A 22 -5.82 -13.74 -0.73
N ASN A 23 -7.12 -14.05 -0.64
CA ASN A 23 -7.84 -14.77 -1.69
C ASN A 23 -8.42 -13.86 -2.77
N SER A 24 -8.58 -12.56 -2.48
CA SER A 24 -9.29 -11.61 -3.32
C SER A 24 -8.37 -10.60 -4.03
N LEU A 25 -7.21 -10.29 -3.44
CA LEU A 25 -6.30 -9.27 -3.94
C LEU A 25 -5.23 -9.85 -4.86
N THR A 26 -5.31 -9.47 -6.14
CA THR A 26 -4.22 -9.70 -7.10
C THR A 26 -3.26 -8.51 -7.02
N ILE A 27 -2.39 -8.47 -6.01
CA ILE A 27 -1.45 -7.37 -5.71
C ILE A 27 -0.45 -7.05 -6.85
N ASN A 28 -0.50 -7.77 -7.96
CA ASN A 28 0.45 -7.70 -9.07
C ASN A 28 0.18 -6.61 -10.13
N ARG A 29 -0.84 -5.75 -9.96
CA ARG A 29 -1.26 -4.82 -11.03
C ARG A 29 -1.16 -3.34 -10.69
N GLY A 30 -0.81 -2.99 -9.46
CA GLY A 30 -0.79 -1.61 -8.97
C GLY A 30 0.59 -1.11 -8.53
N SER A 31 0.61 0.14 -8.08
CA SER A 31 1.70 0.70 -7.27
C SER A 31 1.41 0.40 -5.80
N ILE A 32 2.43 0.04 -5.03
CA ILE A 32 2.30 -0.13 -3.58
C ILE A 32 3.13 0.92 -2.87
N TYR A 33 2.50 1.57 -1.90
CA TYR A 33 3.12 2.57 -1.05
C TYR A 33 3.05 2.13 0.41
N VAL A 34 4.14 2.29 1.15
CA VAL A 34 4.28 1.79 2.53
C VAL A 34 4.87 2.84 3.46
N ASP A 35 4.62 2.67 4.76
CA ASP A 35 5.21 3.47 5.83
C ASP A 35 6.69 3.16 6.05
N HIS A 36 7.07 1.89 5.90
CA HIS A 36 8.43 1.39 6.10
C HIS A 36 8.81 0.38 5.02
N PRO A 37 9.86 0.62 4.21
CA PRO A 37 10.21 -0.27 3.10
C PRO A 37 10.67 -1.66 3.56
N ASP A 38 11.45 -1.75 4.65
CA ASP A 38 11.99 -3.05 5.12
C ASP A 38 10.97 -3.86 5.94
N LYS A 39 10.10 -3.15 6.67
CA LYS A 39 9.12 -3.75 7.60
C LYS A 39 7.80 -2.98 7.56
N PRO A 40 7.08 -3.05 6.43
CA PRO A 40 5.83 -2.33 6.27
C PRO A 40 4.82 -2.77 7.33
N THR A 41 4.11 -1.80 7.91
CA THR A 41 3.01 -2.03 8.86
C THR A 41 1.67 -1.53 8.31
N THR A 42 1.72 -0.50 7.45
CA THR A 42 0.59 0.03 6.70
C THR A 42 0.97 0.16 5.24
N ALA A 43 0.06 -0.19 4.34
CA ALA A 43 0.27 0.01 2.91
C ALA A 43 -0.99 0.50 2.19
N LEU A 44 -0.77 1.30 1.15
CA LEU A 44 -1.73 1.64 0.12
C LEU A 44 -1.39 0.85 -1.12
N VAL A 45 -2.37 0.11 -1.65
CA VAL A 45 -2.25 -0.52 -2.95
C VAL A 45 -3.14 0.26 -3.91
N ASP A 46 -2.52 0.84 -4.93
CA ASP A 46 -3.20 1.59 -5.98
C ASP A 46 -3.25 0.75 -7.27
N GLU A 47 -4.37 0.07 -7.50
CA GLU A 47 -4.66 -0.60 -8.76
C GLU A 47 -5.12 0.42 -9.79
N THR A 48 -4.21 0.77 -10.69
CA THR A 48 -4.47 1.51 -11.93
C THR A 48 -5.04 2.93 -11.75
N GLY A 49 -4.89 3.56 -10.58
CA GLY A 49 -5.35 4.92 -10.30
C GLY A 49 -6.86 5.06 -10.15
N ILE A 50 -7.62 3.96 -10.23
CA ILE A 50 -9.09 3.93 -10.11
C ILE A 50 -9.51 3.28 -8.79
N ILE A 51 -8.78 2.25 -8.36
CA ILE A 51 -9.10 1.50 -7.15
C ILE A 51 -7.87 1.54 -6.25
N SER A 52 -8.01 2.22 -5.13
CA SER A 52 -7.01 2.28 -4.08
C SER A 52 -7.58 1.71 -2.79
N PHE A 53 -6.83 0.85 -2.10
CA PHE A 53 -7.24 0.27 -0.83
C PHE A 53 -6.09 0.15 0.15
N PHE A 54 -6.44 0.22 1.44
CA PHE A 54 -5.50 0.17 2.55
C PHE A 54 -5.42 -1.26 3.11
N ILE A 55 -4.20 -1.66 3.48
CA ILE A 55 -3.92 -2.93 4.17
C ILE A 55 -2.96 -2.70 5.34
N GLY A 56 -3.05 -3.55 6.36
CA GLY A 56 -2.25 -3.42 7.59
C GLY A 56 -2.92 -2.54 8.66
N ASP A 57 -2.12 -1.75 9.38
CA ASP A 57 -2.58 -0.93 10.50
C ASP A 57 -3.43 0.26 10.02
N ALA A 58 -4.73 0.18 10.28
CA ALA A 58 -5.70 1.23 9.97
C ALA A 58 -5.56 2.48 10.86
N THR A 59 -4.88 2.38 12.00
CA THR A 59 -4.74 3.47 12.98
C THR A 59 -3.49 4.33 12.77
N ASN A 60 -2.68 4.02 11.75
CA ASN A 60 -1.46 4.75 11.43
C ASN A 60 -1.74 6.15 10.85
N GLN A 61 -2.07 7.10 11.74
CA GLN A 61 -2.46 8.46 11.37
C GLN A 61 -1.38 9.18 10.57
N THR A 62 -0.10 8.98 10.92
CA THR A 62 1.04 9.56 10.19
C THR A 62 1.05 9.16 8.71
N PHE A 63 0.74 7.89 8.41
CA PHE A 63 0.66 7.42 7.03
C PHE A 63 -0.50 8.09 6.28
N HIS A 64 -1.66 8.20 6.91
CA HIS A 64 -2.85 8.85 6.32
C HIS A 64 -2.65 10.34 6.08
N ASP A 65 -1.93 11.03 6.97
CA ASP A 65 -1.67 12.46 6.87
C ASP A 65 -0.66 12.80 5.76
N ASP A 66 0.25 11.87 5.42
CA ASP A 66 1.25 12.04 4.36
C ASP A 66 0.69 11.71 2.95
N LEU A 67 -0.45 11.04 2.88
CA LEU A 67 -1.10 10.55 1.67
C LEU A 67 -1.64 11.62 0.70
N PRO A 68 -2.12 12.81 1.13
CA PRO A 68 -2.55 13.89 0.24
C PRO A 68 -1.48 14.33 -0.77
N TRP A 69 -0.20 14.07 -0.48
CA TRP A 69 0.91 14.34 -1.40
C TRP A 69 0.97 13.36 -2.58
N LEU A 70 0.46 12.14 -2.45
CA LEU A 70 0.48 11.12 -3.51
C LEU A 70 -0.60 11.38 -4.58
N GLU A 71 -1.78 11.87 -4.19
CA GLU A 71 -2.84 12.24 -5.16
C GLU A 71 -2.38 13.35 -6.13
N ALA A 72 -1.43 14.20 -5.70
CA ALA A 72 -0.88 15.27 -6.52
C ALA A 72 -0.02 14.78 -7.71
N PHE A 73 0.49 13.54 -7.67
CA PHE A 73 1.33 12.94 -8.71
C PHE A 73 0.56 12.01 -9.67
N SER A 74 -0.74 11.79 -9.44
CA SER A 74 -1.60 10.93 -10.28
C SER A 74 -2.32 11.70 -11.42
N LYS A 75 -1.73 12.79 -11.91
CA LYS A 75 -2.26 13.58 -13.05
C LYS A 75 -1.38 13.46 -14.29
#